data_AF-A0A350J4Z4-F1
#
_entry.id   AF-A0A350J4Z4-F1
#
_cell.length_a   1.000
_cell.length_b   1.000
_cell.length_c   1.000
_cell.angle_alpha   90.00
_cell.angle_beta   90.00
_cell.angle_gamma   90.00
#
_symmetry.space_group_name_H-M   'P 1'
#
loop_
_entity.id
_entity.type
_entity.pdbx_description
1 polymer ?
#
loop_
_entity_poly.entity_id
_entity_poly.type
_entity_poly.pdbx_seq_one_letter_code
_entity_poly.pdbx_strand_id
1 'polypeptide(L)' 'MNHKERMLNNLPYKACMDGLPEEHMRCKKLIYRYNNLPPENEEEKEALIREILGKTGKGYINVEQPFHCDYGYNIEVG' A
#
# COMPACT_ATOMS: atom_id res chain seq x y z
N MET A 1 -1.21 16.49 -18.52
CA MET A 1 -1.30 15.14 -17.94
C MET A 1 0.01 14.83 -17.22
N ASN A 2 -0.02 14.70 -15.90
CA ASN A 2 1.17 14.36 -15.12
C ASN A 2 1.45 12.84 -15.20
N HIS A 3 2.60 12.40 -14.68
CA HIS A 3 3.04 11.01 -14.70
C HIS A 3 2.13 10.09 -13.89
N LYS A 4 1.49 10.56 -12.81
CA LYS A 4 0.50 9.79 -12.05
C LYS A 4 -0.77 9.54 -12.86
N GLU A 5 -1.31 10.55 -13.53
CA GLU A 5 -2.45 10.40 -14.43
C GLU A 5 -2.11 9.42 -15.56
N ARG A 6 -0.89 9.49 -16.12
CA ARG A 6 -0.43 8.55 -17.16
C ARG A 6 -0.40 7.11 -16.65
N MET A 7 0.12 6.89 -15.44
CA MET A 7 0.10 5.59 -14.75
C MET A 7 -1.33 5.03 -14.67
N LEU A 8 -2.30 5.85 -14.23
CA LEU A 8 -3.70 5.42 -14.06
C LEU A 8 -4.45 5.20 -15.39
N ASN A 9 -3.96 5.76 -16.50
CA ASN A 9 -4.57 5.62 -17.82
C ASN A 9 -3.81 4.64 -18.74
N ASN A 10 -2.99 3.75 -18.19
CA ASN A 10 -2.20 2.76 -18.94
C ASN A 10 -1.25 3.37 -20.00
N LEU A 11 -0.75 4.58 -19.75
CA LEU A 11 0.23 5.25 -20.62
C LEU A 11 1.64 5.16 -20.02
N PRO A 12 2.70 5.16 -20.86
CA PRO A 12 4.08 5.20 -20.36
C PRO A 12 4.29 6.39 -19.43
N TYR A 13 4.86 6.18 -18.25
CA TYR A 13 5.10 7.22 -17.25
C TYR A 13 6.49 7.08 -16.62
N LYS A 14 6.90 8.08 -15.83
CA LYS A 14 8.17 8.07 -15.08
C LYS A 14 7.86 8.03 -13.60
N ALA A 15 8.21 6.93 -12.93
CA ALA A 15 7.97 6.74 -11.50
C ALA A 15 8.78 7.67 -10.58
N CYS A 16 9.77 8.39 -11.14
CA CYS A 16 10.61 9.34 -10.41
C CYS A 16 10.08 10.80 -10.41
N MET A 17 8.87 11.04 -10.92
CA MET A 17 8.31 12.38 -11.14
C MET A 17 6.95 12.54 -10.47
N ASP A 18 6.50 13.79 -10.37
CA ASP A 18 5.11 14.16 -10.02
C ASP A 18 4.59 13.55 -8.71
N GLY A 19 5.43 13.49 -7.67
CA GLY A 19 5.02 13.04 -6.33
C GLY A 19 5.01 11.52 -6.12
N LEU A 20 5.25 10.73 -7.17
CA LEU A 20 5.26 9.27 -7.10
C LEU A 20 6.33 8.72 -6.14
N PRO A 21 7.58 9.27 -6.10
CA PRO A 21 8.58 8.83 -5.12
C PRO A 21 8.14 9.04 -3.67
N GLU A 22 7.49 10.15 -3.36
CA GLU A 22 7.01 10.51 -2.03
C GLU A 22 5.87 9.58 -1.59
N GLU A 23 4.92 9.30 -2.50
CA GLU A 23 3.84 8.35 -2.25
C GLU A 23 4.36 6.92 -2.03
N HIS A 24 5.32 6.49 -2.85
CA HIS A 24 5.98 5.20 -2.70
C HIS A 24 6.76 5.11 -1.37
N MET A 25 7.47 6.18 -0.98
CA MET A 25 8.16 6.24 0.31
C MET A 25 7.18 6.20 1.48
N ARG A 26 6.02 6.85 1.37
CA ARG A 26 4.95 6.79 2.39
C ARG A 26 4.46 5.34 2.55
N CYS A 27 4.18 4.65 1.45
CA CYS A 27 3.76 3.25 1.47
C CYS A 27 4.83 2.35 2.11
N LYS A 28 6.10 2.53 1.73
CA LYS A 28 7.23 1.79 2.34
C LYS A 28 7.34 1.96 3.84
N LYS A 29 7.08 3.16 4.39
CA LYS A 29 7.08 3.39 5.85
C LYS A 29 5.97 2.58 6.55
N LEU A 30 4.78 2.53 5.96
CA LEU A 30 3.66 1.74 6.49
C LEU A 30 3.97 0.24 6.42
N ILE A 31 4.50 -0.24 5.29
CA ILE A 31 4.94 -1.64 5.11
C ILE A 31 6.02 -2.00 6.13
N TYR A 32 6.99 -1.11 6.35
CA TYR A 32 8.03 -1.34 7.34
C TYR A 32 7.44 -1.51 8.74
N ARG A 33 6.54 -0.60 9.15
CA ARG A 33 5.84 -0.74 10.43
C ARG A 33 5.08 -2.05 10.51
N TYR A 34 4.30 -2.35 9.48
CA TYR A 34 3.51 -3.58 9.38
C TYR A 34 4.39 -4.81 9.55
N ASN A 35 5.46 -4.96 8.78
CA ASN A 35 6.34 -6.15 8.81
C ASN A 35 7.14 -6.31 10.12
N ASN A 36 7.22 -5.28 10.95
CA ASN A 36 7.95 -5.32 12.23
C ASN A 36 7.02 -5.42 13.44
N LEU A 37 5.70 -5.51 13.25
CA LEU A 37 4.78 -5.75 14.36
C LEU A 37 4.96 -7.15 14.95
N PRO A 38 4.86 -7.31 16.28
CA PRO A 38 4.83 -8.61 16.93
C PRO A 38 3.71 -9.51 16.40
N PRO A 39 3.92 -10.84 16.36
CA PRO A 39 2.91 -11.76 15.86
C PRO A 39 1.60 -11.72 16.66
N GLU A 40 1.62 -11.33 17.93
CA GLU A 40 0.45 -11.20 18.79
C GLU A 40 -0.41 -9.93 18.55
N ASN A 41 0.10 -8.93 17.82
CA ASN A 41 -0.58 -7.65 17.60
C ASN A 41 -1.61 -7.71 16.44
N GLU A 42 -2.52 -8.68 16.45
CA GLU A 42 -3.46 -8.93 15.34
C GLU A 42 -4.33 -7.70 14.98
N GLU A 43 -4.86 -6.97 15.97
CA GLU A 43 -5.68 -5.77 15.72
C GLU A 43 -4.89 -4.66 15.01
N GLU A 44 -3.62 -4.46 15.39
CA GLU A 44 -2.77 -3.42 14.78
C GLU A 44 -2.32 -3.84 13.38
N LYS A 45 -2.05 -5.14 13.17
CA LYS A 45 -1.80 -5.69 11.83
C LYS A 45 -3.00 -5.45 10.92
N GLU A 46 -4.21 -5.78 11.37
CA GLU A 46 -5.43 -5.57 10.60
C GLU A 46 -5.64 -4.09 10.26
N ALA A 47 -5.46 -3.19 11.24
CA ALA A 47 -5.59 -1.76 11.02
C ALA A 47 -4.57 -1.24 9.99
N LEU A 48 -3.30 -1.65 10.11
CA LEU A 48 -2.25 -1.23 9.17
C LEU A 48 -2.44 -1.79 7.77
N ILE A 49 -2.86 -3.05 7.61
CA ILE A 49 -3.08 -3.60 6.27
C ILE A 49 -4.26 -2.89 5.59
N ARG A 50 -5.30 -2.50 6.34
CA ARG A 50 -6.39 -1.66 5.80
C ARG A 50 -5.95 -0.26 5.44
N GLU A 51 -4.99 0.32 6.17
CA GLU A 51 -4.40 1.62 5.82
C GLU A 51 -3.52 1.54 4.56
N ILE A 52 -2.80 0.43 4.39
CA ILE A 52 -1.94 0.22 3.23
C ILE A 52 -2.78 -0.02 1.96
N LEU A 53 -3.80 -0.87 2.04
CA LEU A 53 -4.62 -1.24 0.88
C LEU A 53 -5.62 -0.15 0.52
N GLY A 54 -5.89 0.03 -0.78
CA GLY A 54 -6.84 1.04 -1.26
C GLY A 54 -8.28 0.76 -0.89
N LYS A 55 -8.66 -0.52 -0.88
CA LYS A 55 -10.00 -0.97 -0.53
C LYS A 55 -9.99 -2.39 0.00
N THR A 56 -10.80 -2.61 1.02
CA THR A 56 -10.93 -3.92 1.68
C THR A 56 -12.41 -4.29 1.84
N GLY A 57 -12.72 -5.58 1.72
CA GLY A 57 -14.06 -6.13 2.00
C GLY A 57 -14.51 -6.00 3.45
N LYS A 58 -15.79 -6.34 3.69
CA LYS A 58 -16.40 -6.41 5.03
C LYS A 58 -16.10 -7.78 5.65
N GLY A 59 -15.07 -7.87 6.46
CA GLY A 59 -14.64 -9.10 7.11
C GLY A 59 -13.21 -8.99 7.59
N TYR A 60 -12.78 -9.94 8.42
CA TYR A 60 -11.40 -9.99 8.91
C TYR A 60 -10.42 -10.05 7.74
N ILE A 61 -9.38 -9.21 7.77
CA ILE A 61 -8.32 -9.21 6.77
C ILE A 61 -7.01 -9.59 7.45
N ASN A 62 -6.40 -10.67 6.96
CA ASN A 62 -5.08 -11.10 7.39
C ASN A 62 -4.17 -11.22 6.18
N VAL A 63 -2.93 -10.77 6.34
CA VAL A 63 -1.84 -10.98 5.39
C VAL A 63 -0.67 -11.49 6.23
N GLU A 64 -0.04 -12.57 5.80
CA GLU A 64 1.15 -13.05 6.51
C GLU A 64 2.33 -12.12 6.24
N GLN A 65 3.00 -11.70 7.31
CA GLN A 65 4.23 -10.92 7.21
C GLN A 65 5.37 -11.83 6.69
N PRO A 66 6.28 -11.33 5.83
CA PRO A 66 6.37 -9.96 5.33
C PRO A 66 5.49 -9.69 4.10
N PHE A 67 4.91 -8.49 4.05
CA PHE A 67 4.16 -7.95 2.92
C PHE A 67 4.97 -6.88 2.15
N HIS A 68 4.77 -6.78 0.83
CA HIS A 68 5.41 -5.78 -0.02
C HIS A 68 4.48 -5.30 -1.14
N CYS A 69 4.43 -3.99 -1.37
CA CYS A 69 3.79 -3.37 -2.54
C CYS A 69 4.37 -1.98 -2.83
N ASP A 70 4.09 -1.42 -4.00
CA ASP A 70 4.60 -0.11 -4.40
C ASP A 70 3.85 1.05 -3.73
N TYR A 71 2.53 1.12 -3.93
CA TYR A 71 1.71 2.25 -3.49
C TYR A 71 0.59 1.87 -2.50
N GLY A 72 0.22 0.59 -2.46
CA GLY A 72 -0.85 0.06 -1.61
C GLY A 72 -2.26 0.47 -2.05
N TYR A 73 -2.50 1.77 -2.29
CA TYR A 73 -3.82 2.32 -2.63
C TYR A 73 -4.39 1.84 -3.98
N ASN A 74 -3.59 1.22 -4.83
CA ASN A 74 -4.03 0.60 -6.08
C ASN A 74 -4.45 -0.87 -5.90
N ILE A 75 -4.37 -1.41 -4.68
CA ILE A 75 -4.75 -2.79 -4.36
C ILE A 75 -6.14 -2.76 -3.72
N GLU A 76 -7.06 -3.49 -4.33
CA GLU A 76 -8.40 -3.76 -3.76
C GLU A 76 -8.51 -5.26 -3.45
N VAL A 77 -9.00 -5.61 -2.26
CA VAL A 77 -9.20 -7.00 -1.81
C VAL A 77 -10.59 -7.14 -1.19
N GLY A 78 -11.37 -8.14 -1.59
CA GLY A 78 -12.71 -8.39 -1.03
C GLY A 78 -13.55 -9.32 -1.86
#